data_AF-A0A382F3F2-F1
#
_entry.id   AF-A0A382F3F2-F1
#
_cell.length_a   1.000
_cell.length_b   1.000
_cell.length_c   1.000
_cell.angle_alpha   90.00
_cell.angle_beta   90.00
_cell.angle_gamma   90.00
#
_symmetry.space_group_name_H-M   'P 1'
#
loop_
_entity.id
_entity.type
_entity.pdbx_description
1 polymer ?
#
loop_
_entity_poly.entity_id
_entity_poly.type
_entity_poly.pdbx_seq_one_letter_code
_entity_poly.pdbx_strand_id
1 'polypeptide(L)'
;MAAWPLLSLAEQSQPEVRVEYHLTFPEPEHRWLNVEAVFSGLENLPVQLQMSSASPGRYARHEFAKNIYAVEIFDSQNRARKFTRPRADQWLVTQHDGTIRVKYRIFGDRLDGTYLAVDSTHAHVNMPATLMWIPGLHDRPV
;
A
#
# COMPACT_ATOMS: atom_id res chain seq x y z
N MET A 1 11.67 23.86 53.59
CA MET A 1 12.16 23.04 52.48
C MET A 1 10.97 22.34 51.86
N ALA A 2 10.50 22.80 50.70
CA ALA A 2 9.35 22.20 50.00
C ALA A 2 9.88 21.40 48.80
N ALA A 3 9.67 20.09 48.81
CA ALA A 3 9.98 19.21 47.69
C ALA A 3 8.78 19.19 46.75
N TRP A 4 8.99 19.58 45.49
CA TRP A 4 7.99 19.50 44.44
C TRP A 4 8.14 18.14 43.76
N PRO A 5 7.05 17.37 43.53
CA PRO A 5 7.16 16.11 42.82
C PRO A 5 7.45 16.41 41.34
N LEU A 6 8.46 15.74 40.79
CA LEU A 6 8.63 15.64 39.35
C LEU A 6 7.46 14.80 38.82
N LEU A 7 6.51 15.44 38.13
CA LEU A 7 5.57 14.72 37.29
C LEU A 7 6.36 14.09 36.14
N SER A 8 6.55 12.77 36.21
CA SER A 8 6.98 11.98 35.07
C SER A 8 5.82 11.95 34.07
N LEU A 9 5.93 12.71 32.98
CA LEU A 9 5.08 12.51 31.81
C LEU A 9 5.44 11.14 31.25
N ALA A 10 4.54 10.16 31.38
CA ALA A 10 4.66 8.93 30.64
C ALA A 10 4.58 9.28 29.16
N GLU A 11 5.66 9.03 28.42
CA GLU A 11 5.68 9.12 26.97
C GLU A 11 4.73 8.05 26.45
N GLN A 12 3.51 8.45 26.05
CA GLN A 12 2.58 7.55 25.39
C GLN A 12 3.16 7.22 24.01
N SER A 13 3.76 6.04 23.89
CA SER A 13 4.20 5.53 22.60
C SER A 13 2.97 5.38 21.70
N GLN A 14 2.88 6.23 20.67
CA GLN A 14 1.92 6.00 19.60
C GLN A 14 2.29 4.66 18.94
N PRO A 15 1.31 3.82 18.59
CA PRO A 15 1.59 2.58 17.89
C PRO A 15 2.39 2.89 16.62
N GLU A 16 3.57 2.26 16.51
CA GLU A 16 4.43 2.42 15.34
C GLU A 16 3.70 1.89 14.11
N VAL A 17 3.52 2.76 13.10
CA VAL A 17 2.87 2.35 11.86
C VAL A 17 3.87 1.55 11.04
N ARG A 18 3.57 0.27 10.82
CA ARG A 18 4.41 -0.62 10.03
C ARG A 18 3.79 -0.84 8.65
N VAL A 19 4.64 -0.81 7.63
CA VAL A 19 4.25 -1.09 6.24
C VAL A 19 5.12 -2.21 5.70
N GLU A 20 4.48 -3.27 5.22
CA GLU A 20 5.15 -4.43 4.62
C GLU A 20 4.56 -4.73 3.25
N TYR A 21 5.43 -5.10 2.31
CA TYR A 21 5.04 -5.48 0.95
C TYR A 21 5.64 -6.85 0.62
N HIS A 22 4.80 -7.76 0.16
CA HIS A 22 5.20 -9.07 -0.33
C HIS A 22 4.79 -9.21 -1.80
N LEU A 23 5.79 -9.38 -2.66
CA LEU A 23 5.61 -9.54 -4.09
C LEU A 23 5.85 -11.01 -4.45
N THR A 24 4.93 -11.61 -5.20
CA THR A 24 5.04 -13.00 -5.66
C THR A 24 4.70 -13.11 -7.14
N PHE A 25 5.36 -14.04 -7.82
CA PHE A 25 5.31 -14.23 -9.27
C PHE A 25 4.91 -15.69 -9.58
N PRO A 26 3.67 -16.10 -9.30
CA PRO A 26 3.29 -17.51 -9.33
C PRO A 26 3.15 -18.07 -10.76
N GLU A 27 2.73 -17.24 -11.72
CA GLU A 27 2.50 -17.62 -13.12
C GLU A 27 3.07 -16.55 -14.06
N PRO A 28 4.40 -16.36 -14.08
CA PRO A 28 5.04 -15.26 -14.81
C PRO A 28 4.80 -15.28 -16.33
N GLU A 29 4.50 -16.45 -16.93
CA GLU A 29 4.09 -16.60 -18.32
C GLU A 29 2.81 -15.83 -18.68
N HIS A 30 1.98 -15.53 -17.68
CA HIS A 30 0.77 -14.73 -17.82
C HIS A 30 1.01 -13.23 -17.57
N ARG A 31 2.26 -12.83 -17.35
CA ARG A 31 2.72 -11.43 -17.23
C ARG A 31 2.02 -10.66 -16.13
N TRP A 32 1.82 -11.31 -14.99
CA TRP A 32 1.26 -10.67 -13.81
C TRP A 32 2.00 -11.07 -12.53
N LEU A 33 1.89 -10.22 -11.52
CA LEU A 33 2.39 -10.49 -10.16
C LEU A 33 1.31 -10.22 -9.12
N ASN A 34 1.39 -10.92 -8.00
CA ASN A 34 0.59 -10.66 -6.81
C ASN A 34 1.36 -9.69 -5.91
N VAL A 35 0.66 -8.70 -5.38
CA VAL A 35 1.13 -7.87 -4.27
C VAL A 35 0.22 -8.10 -3.08
N GLU A 36 0.83 -8.37 -1.93
CA GLU A 36 0.20 -8.25 -0.64
C GLU A 36 0.87 -7.10 0.11
N ALA A 37 0.11 -6.10 0.53
CA ALA A 37 0.60 -5.03 1.38
C ALA A 37 -0.13 -5.07 2.73
N VAL A 38 0.63 -4.98 3.81
CA VAL A 38 0.12 -4.95 5.19
C VAL A 38 0.47 -3.60 5.79
N PHE A 39 -0.55 -2.90 6.26
CA PHE A 39 -0.43 -1.66 7.00
C PHE A 39 -0.99 -1.91 8.40
N SER A 40 -0.18 -1.76 9.44
CA SER A 40 -0.59 -1.95 10.84
C SER A 40 -0.23 -0.75 11.71
N GLY A 41 -0.85 -0.63 12.88
CA GLY A 41 -0.69 0.54 13.75
C GLY A 41 -1.48 1.76 13.27
N LEU A 42 -2.43 1.58 12.35
CA LEU A 42 -3.26 2.66 11.84
C LEU A 42 -4.25 3.15 12.91
N GLU A 43 -4.56 4.44 12.89
CA GLU A 43 -5.73 4.97 13.60
C GLU A 43 -7.00 4.34 13.02
N ASN A 44 -8.03 4.18 13.86
CA ASN A 44 -9.31 3.59 13.43
C ASN A 44 -10.19 4.63 12.70
N LEU A 45 -9.64 5.18 11.61
CA LEU A 45 -10.25 6.17 10.73
C LEU A 45 -10.30 5.64 9.30
N PRO A 46 -11.20 6.13 8.43
CA PRO A 46 -11.23 5.69 7.04
C PRO A 46 -9.87 5.80 6.35
N VAL A 47 -9.44 4.70 5.72
CA VAL A 47 -8.16 4.59 5.02
C VAL A 47 -8.37 4.64 3.52
N GLN A 48 -7.62 5.51 2.85
CA GLN A 48 -7.54 5.55 1.40
C GLN A 48 -6.24 4.90 0.94
N LEU A 49 -6.35 3.84 0.15
CA LEU A 49 -5.24 3.31 -0.65
C LEU A 49 -5.21 4.03 -1.99
N GLN A 50 -4.02 4.32 -2.48
CA GLN A 50 -3.79 4.99 -3.75
C GLN A 50 -2.73 4.27 -4.57
N MET A 51 -2.96 4.20 -5.88
CA MET A 51 -1.94 3.84 -6.87
C MET A 51 -1.46 5.10 -7.60
N SER A 52 -0.16 5.19 -7.89
CA SER A 52 0.36 6.35 -8.61
C SER A 52 -0.19 6.41 -10.04
N SER A 53 -0.28 7.63 -10.58
CA SER A 53 -0.69 7.85 -11.98
C SER A 53 0.43 8.30 -12.89
N ALA A 54 1.63 8.52 -12.35
CA ALA A 54 2.84 8.91 -13.06
C ALA A 54 4.08 8.35 -12.33
N SER A 55 5.23 8.35 -13.01
CA SER A 55 6.51 7.96 -12.43
C SER A 55 7.46 9.17 -12.40
N PRO A 56 8.23 9.38 -11.32
CA PRO A 56 9.18 10.49 -11.24
C PRO A 56 10.13 10.55 -12.44
N GLY A 57 10.43 11.76 -12.93
CA GLY A 57 11.27 11.94 -14.13
C GLY A 57 10.56 11.63 -15.46
N ARG A 58 9.23 11.45 -15.45
CA ARG A 58 8.36 11.34 -16.63
C ARG A 58 7.14 12.23 -16.47
N TYR A 59 7.06 13.30 -17.27
CA TYR A 59 5.97 14.29 -17.20
C TYR A 59 4.71 13.87 -17.98
N ALA A 60 4.37 12.59 -17.97
CA ALA A 60 3.18 12.03 -18.62
C ALA A 60 2.35 11.22 -17.62
N ARG A 61 1.02 11.27 -17.78
CA ARG A 61 0.10 10.47 -16.98
C ARG A 61 -0.06 9.08 -17.60
N HIS A 62 0.16 8.04 -16.81
CA HIS A 62 0.17 6.63 -17.22
C HIS A 62 -1.01 5.82 -16.68
N GLU A 63 -1.63 6.29 -15.60
CA GLU A 63 -2.78 5.66 -14.94
C GLU A 63 -2.52 4.18 -14.58
N PHE A 64 -1.48 3.90 -13.79
CA PHE A 64 -1.07 2.52 -13.48
C PHE A 64 -2.17 1.64 -12.86
N ALA A 65 -3.14 2.27 -12.18
CA ALA A 65 -4.29 1.59 -11.61
C ALA A 65 -5.12 0.77 -12.63
N LYS A 66 -5.05 1.09 -13.92
CA LYS A 66 -5.74 0.32 -14.98
C LYS A 66 -5.24 -1.12 -15.12
N ASN A 67 -4.01 -1.39 -14.66
CA ASN A 67 -3.40 -2.71 -14.72
C ASN A 67 -3.70 -3.57 -13.48
N ILE A 68 -4.40 -3.00 -12.50
CA ILE A 68 -4.69 -3.65 -11.23
C ILE A 68 -6.05 -4.34 -11.26
N TYR A 69 -6.10 -5.57 -10.77
CA TYR A 69 -7.31 -6.36 -10.68
C TYR A 69 -7.28 -7.30 -9.47
N ALA A 70 -8.41 -7.98 -9.22
CA ALA A 70 -8.58 -8.90 -8.10
C ALA A 70 -8.20 -8.28 -6.74
N VAL A 71 -8.64 -7.03 -6.50
CA VAL A 71 -8.38 -6.33 -5.23
C VAL A 71 -9.25 -6.92 -4.13
N GLU A 72 -8.60 -7.40 -3.07
CA GLU A 72 -9.23 -7.89 -1.86
C GLU A 72 -8.60 -7.20 -0.65
N ILE A 73 -9.41 -6.86 0.35
CA ILE A 73 -8.96 -6.14 1.54
C ILE A 73 -9.45 -6.88 2.78
N PHE A 74 -8.56 -7.04 3.76
CA PHE A 74 -8.81 -7.77 4.99
C PHE A 74 -8.33 -6.96 6.21
N ASP A 75 -8.89 -7.26 7.37
CA ASP A 75 -8.37 -6.78 8.67
C ASP A 75 -7.35 -7.74 9.29
N SER A 76 -6.91 -7.47 10.53
CA SER A 76 -5.95 -8.35 11.22
C SER A 76 -6.49 -9.77 11.51
N GLN A 77 -7.82 -9.96 11.53
CA GLN A 77 -8.45 -11.28 11.74
C GLN A 77 -8.82 -11.98 10.42
N ASN A 78 -8.25 -11.54 9.29
CA ASN A 78 -8.54 -12.08 7.95
C ASN A 78 -10.00 -11.95 7.52
N ARG A 79 -10.77 -11.03 8.11
CA ARG A 79 -12.16 -10.77 7.70
C ARG A 79 -12.14 -9.84 6.49
N ALA A 80 -12.81 -10.24 5.43
CA ALA A 80 -12.94 -9.42 4.24
C ALA A 80 -13.65 -8.09 4.56
N ARG A 81 -13.08 -6.99 4.06
CA ARG A 81 -13.59 -5.62 4.22
C ARG A 81 -14.06 -5.09 2.89
N LYS A 82 -15.24 -4.49 2.90
CA LYS A 82 -15.78 -3.79 1.74
C LYS A 82 -15.00 -2.48 1.55
N PHE A 83 -14.83 -2.10 0.30
CA PHE A 83 -14.25 -0.82 -0.08
C PHE A 83 -15.11 -0.15 -1.15
N THR A 84 -14.97 1.16 -1.29
CA THR A 84 -15.49 1.91 -2.44
C THR A 84 -14.33 2.44 -3.29
N ARG A 85 -14.62 2.80 -4.53
CA ARG A 85 -13.63 3.43 -5.43
C ARG A 85 -14.05 4.86 -5.73
N PRO A 86 -13.63 5.84 -4.93
CA PRO A 86 -13.96 7.25 -5.19
C PRO A 86 -13.31 7.77 -6.48
N ARG A 87 -12.18 7.17 -6.89
CA ARG A 87 -11.48 7.43 -8.16
C ARG A 87 -10.92 6.14 -8.74
N ALA A 88 -10.53 6.18 -10.02
CA ALA A 88 -9.96 5.02 -10.71
C ALA A 88 -8.66 4.51 -10.06
N ASP A 89 -7.91 5.39 -9.39
CA ASP A 89 -6.64 5.09 -8.72
C ASP A 89 -6.75 4.97 -7.20
N GLN A 90 -7.97 4.93 -6.64
CA GLN A 90 -8.21 4.98 -5.19
C GLN A 90 -9.18 3.91 -4.72
N TRP A 91 -8.91 3.38 -3.52
CA TRP A 91 -9.76 2.44 -2.79
C TRP A 91 -9.94 2.95 -1.36
N LEU A 92 -11.19 3.14 -0.94
CA LEU A 92 -11.54 3.66 0.39
C LEU A 92 -12.11 2.54 1.26
N VAL A 93 -11.50 2.33 2.42
CA VAL A 93 -11.89 1.34 3.43
C VAL A 93 -12.32 2.09 4.68
N THR A 94 -13.59 1.95 5.07
CA THR A 94 -14.15 2.68 6.22
C THR A 94 -14.16 1.87 7.52
N GLN A 95 -13.90 0.56 7.45
CA GLN A 95 -13.95 -0.34 8.59
C GLN A 95 -12.72 -1.24 8.63
N HIS A 96 -11.91 -1.08 9.67
CA HIS A 96 -10.78 -1.93 10.02
C HIS A 96 -10.52 -1.82 11.53
N ASP A 97 -9.45 -2.46 12.02
CA ASP A 97 -9.11 -2.55 13.44
C ASP A 97 -7.72 -1.99 13.74
N GLY A 98 -7.29 -1.00 12.94
CA GLY A 98 -5.92 -0.51 12.92
C GLY A 98 -4.96 -1.33 12.04
N THR A 99 -5.43 -2.42 11.42
CA THR A 99 -4.68 -3.16 10.41
C THR A 99 -5.48 -3.31 9.11
N ILE A 100 -4.82 -3.12 7.98
CA ILE A 100 -5.36 -3.41 6.66
C ILE A 100 -4.34 -4.25 5.89
N ARG A 101 -4.79 -5.41 5.41
CA ARG A 101 -4.05 -6.24 4.46
C ARG A 101 -4.74 -6.19 3.11
N VAL A 102 -4.09 -5.57 2.13
CA VAL A 102 -4.58 -5.48 0.75
C VAL A 102 -3.85 -6.52 -0.11
N LYS A 103 -4.61 -7.27 -0.89
CA LYS A 103 -4.14 -8.19 -1.92
C LYS A 103 -4.62 -7.73 -3.27
N TYR A 104 -3.75 -7.76 -4.27
CA TYR A 104 -4.13 -7.44 -5.65
C TYR A 104 -3.17 -8.07 -6.64
N ARG A 105 -3.64 -8.19 -7.87
CA ARG A 105 -2.84 -8.60 -9.03
C ARG A 105 -2.56 -7.39 -9.91
N ILE A 106 -1.39 -7.41 -10.55
CA ILE A 106 -0.99 -6.39 -11.51
C ILE A 106 -0.51 -7.06 -12.78
N PHE A 107 -1.06 -6.66 -13.92
CA PHE A 107 -0.54 -7.02 -15.23
C PHE A 107 0.62 -6.10 -15.61
N GLY A 108 1.69 -6.66 -16.19
CA GLY A 108 2.80 -5.88 -16.69
C GLY A 108 3.62 -6.61 -17.73
N ASP A 109 3.66 -6.05 -18.93
CA ASP A 109 4.32 -6.61 -20.10
C ASP A 109 5.27 -5.61 -20.79
N ARG A 110 5.61 -4.52 -20.11
CA ARG A 110 6.34 -3.41 -20.69
C ARG A 110 7.63 -3.11 -19.93
N LEU A 111 8.74 -3.50 -20.54
CA LEU A 111 10.09 -3.34 -20.01
C LEU A 111 10.64 -1.95 -20.33
N ASP A 112 10.34 -0.96 -19.50
CA ASP A 112 10.94 0.38 -19.55
C ASP A 112 11.01 1.01 -18.16
N GLY A 113 11.64 2.18 -18.02
CA GLY A 113 11.76 2.86 -16.72
C GLY A 113 10.45 3.42 -16.14
N THR A 114 9.30 3.15 -16.74
CA THR A 114 7.98 3.69 -16.34
C THR A 114 7.04 2.59 -15.89
N TYR A 115 6.95 1.50 -16.64
CA TYR A 115 6.07 0.38 -16.38
C TYR A 115 6.80 -0.77 -15.69
N LEU A 116 6.02 -1.78 -15.31
CA LEU A 116 6.55 -3.06 -14.86
C LEU A 116 6.45 -4.09 -16.00
N ALA A 117 7.35 -5.07 -15.96
CA ALA A 117 7.31 -6.23 -16.83
C ALA A 117 7.55 -7.48 -15.99
N VAL A 118 6.76 -8.51 -16.22
CA VAL A 118 6.98 -9.85 -15.66
C VAL A 118 6.90 -10.85 -16.80
N ASP A 119 7.89 -11.72 -16.89
CA ASP A 119 7.88 -12.87 -17.77
C ASP A 119 8.70 -14.02 -17.13
N SER A 120 8.81 -15.14 -17.83
CA SER A 120 9.52 -16.33 -17.36
C SER A 120 11.04 -16.13 -17.18
N THR A 121 11.60 -15.00 -17.61
CA THR A 121 13.04 -14.72 -17.55
C THR A 121 13.40 -13.75 -16.42
N HIS A 122 12.55 -12.75 -16.17
CA HIS A 122 12.82 -11.72 -15.17
C HIS A 122 11.54 -11.00 -14.72
N ALA A 123 11.66 -10.29 -13.60
CA ALA A 123 10.71 -9.27 -13.18
C ALA A 123 11.41 -7.90 -13.15
N HIS A 124 10.90 -6.96 -13.93
CA HIS A 124 11.22 -5.54 -13.84
C HIS A 124 10.10 -4.84 -13.07
N VAL A 125 10.41 -4.37 -11.87
CA VAL A 125 9.43 -3.78 -10.96
C VAL A 125 9.71 -2.30 -10.78
N ASN A 126 8.72 -1.47 -11.08
CA ASN A 126 8.79 -0.03 -10.83
C ASN A 126 7.80 0.37 -9.74
N MET A 127 8.28 0.94 -8.64
CA MET A 127 7.46 1.18 -7.43
C MET A 127 6.16 1.95 -7.72
N PRO A 128 6.13 3.04 -8.51
CA PRO A 128 4.89 3.76 -8.82
C PRO A 128 3.88 2.92 -9.62
N ALA A 129 4.34 1.96 -10.41
CA ALA A 129 3.49 1.07 -11.19
C ALA A 129 3.09 -0.21 -10.43
N THR A 130 3.65 -0.42 -9.23
CA THR A 130 3.51 -1.69 -8.49
C THR A 130 2.87 -1.54 -7.12
N LEU A 131 3.23 -0.52 -6.34
CA LEU A 131 2.84 -0.44 -4.93
C LEU A 131 1.67 0.53 -4.71
N MET A 132 0.56 0.00 -4.18
CA MET A 132 -0.45 0.84 -3.54
C MET A 132 0.10 1.35 -2.22
N TRP A 133 -0.22 2.60 -1.88
CA TRP A 133 0.25 3.25 -0.66
C TRP A 133 -0.90 4.03 -0.01
N ILE A 134 -0.73 4.42 1.26
CA ILE A 134 -1.69 5.26 1.97
C ILE A 134 -1.15 6.69 2.02
N PRO A 135 -1.87 7.69 1.48
CA PRO A 135 -1.50 9.09 1.60
C PRO A 135 -1.27 9.54 3.05
N GLY A 136 -0.20 10.29 3.27
CA GLY A 136 0.19 10.80 4.60
C GLY A 136 1.07 9.86 5.44
N LEU A 137 1.28 8.59 5.05
CA LEU A 137 2.23 7.73 5.79
C LEU A 137 3.71 8.01 5.47
N HIS A 138 3.99 8.74 4.38
CA HIS A 138 5.36 9.01 3.90
C HIS A 138 6.07 10.16 4.62
N ASP A 139 5.33 11.02 5.33
CA ASP A 139 5.88 12.19 6.04
C ASP A 139 6.41 11.84 7.44
N ARG A 140 6.54 10.55 7.77
CA ARG A 140 6.88 10.10 9.12
C ARG A 140 8.39 9.94 9.32
N PRO A 141 8.88 10.15 10.55
CA PRO A 141 10.25 9.83 10.90
C PRO A 141 10.51 8.33 10.67
N VAL A 142 11.69 8.01 10.12
CA VAL A 142 12.22 6.64 9.97
C VAL A 142 13.11 6.27 11.14
#